data_AF-A0A1A9GDG2-F1
#
_entry.id   AF-A0A1A9GDG2-F1
#
_cell.length_a   1.000
_cell.length_b   1.000
_cell.length_c   1.000
_cell.angle_alpha   90.00
_cell.angle_beta   90.00
_cell.angle_gamma   90.00
#
_symmetry.space_group_name_H-M   'P 1'
#
loop_
_entity.id
_entity.type
_entity.pdbx_description
1 polymer ?
#
loop_
_entity_poly.entity_id
_entity_poly.type
_entity_poly.pdbx_seq_one_letter_code
_entity_poly.pdbx_strand_id
1 'polypeptide(L)'
;MSLAHDDAAVADVLQKMTSDAGFSYFAYLNLQAETQTAISTYPKEWQVRYFEKKFAHIDPVVLNAKSRPEAFAWSNTVTPGMTKERRAFYGEASEFGIRSGISVPINTGFGRMAMLTLASDEPNAGEGLDFSPVMAAASFGQVHSRMEVMRVRPTRVTRIRMKANELTCLRWCSEGKTARDIADIENTTYGNVRFFIRNAKNALGVTSLAQATALAKELGLI
;
A
#
# COMPACT_ATOMS: atom_id res chain seq x y z
N MET A 1 13.41 21.35 16.87
CA MET A 1 12.23 22.11 16.42
C MET A 1 11.59 21.29 15.32
N SER A 2 10.54 20.54 15.66
CA SER A 2 9.90 19.56 14.78
C SER A 2 9.06 20.32 13.74
N LEU A 3 9.49 20.34 12.47
CA LEU A 3 8.56 20.60 11.37
C LEU A 3 7.53 19.47 11.43
N ALA A 4 6.37 19.77 12.00
CA ALA A 4 5.18 18.98 11.75
C ALA A 4 4.93 19.10 10.25
N HIS A 5 5.35 18.08 9.51
CA HIS A 5 5.06 17.95 8.10
C HIS A 5 3.53 17.79 8.03
N ASP A 6 2.86 18.78 7.46
CA ASP A 6 1.42 18.82 7.46
C ASP A 6 0.90 17.80 6.42
N ASP A 7 0.66 16.57 6.90
CA ASP A 7 0.07 15.49 6.10
C ASP A 7 -1.21 15.95 5.38
N ALA A 8 -1.98 16.83 6.03
CA ALA A 8 -3.19 17.40 5.43
C ALA A 8 -2.86 18.32 4.26
N ALA A 9 -1.83 19.17 4.37
CA ALA A 9 -1.38 20.01 3.28
C ALA A 9 -0.92 19.20 2.06
N VAL A 10 -0.25 18.05 2.26
CA VAL A 10 0.14 17.16 1.15
C VAL A 10 -1.09 16.56 0.47
N ALA A 11 -2.04 16.06 1.25
CA ALA A 11 -3.28 15.50 0.73
C ALA A 11 -4.12 16.56 -0.02
N ASP A 12 -4.20 17.78 0.50
CA ASP A 12 -4.93 18.89 -0.11
C ASP A 12 -4.30 19.32 -1.45
N VAL A 13 -2.97 19.38 -1.53
CA VAL A 13 -2.26 19.68 -2.78
C VAL A 13 -2.53 18.60 -3.82
N LEU A 14 -2.41 17.32 -3.44
CA LEU A 14 -2.69 16.21 -4.35
C LEU A 14 -4.15 16.19 -4.79
N GLN A 15 -5.09 16.46 -3.89
CA GLN A 15 -6.51 16.56 -4.24
C GLN A 15 -6.77 17.73 -5.19
N LYS A 16 -6.16 18.89 -4.97
CA LYS A 16 -6.28 20.03 -5.88
C LYS A 16 -5.77 19.69 -7.27
N MET A 17 -4.56 19.11 -7.38
CA MET A 17 -4.02 18.67 -8.68
C MET A 17 -4.92 17.65 -9.37
N THR A 18 -5.54 16.77 -8.60
CA THR A 18 -6.49 15.76 -9.10
C THR A 18 -7.72 16.42 -9.70
N SER A 19 -8.32 17.38 -8.99
CA SER A 19 -9.48 18.14 -9.47
C SER A 19 -9.15 19.03 -10.66
N ASP A 20 -8.00 19.69 -10.66
CA ASP A 20 -7.51 20.51 -11.81
C ASP A 20 -7.30 19.65 -13.06
N ALA A 21 -6.97 18.36 -12.89
CA ALA A 21 -6.86 17.37 -13.97
C ALA A 21 -8.20 16.74 -14.39
N GLY A 22 -9.32 17.13 -13.78
CA GLY A 22 -10.66 16.61 -14.12
C GLY A 22 -11.03 15.29 -13.45
N PHE A 23 -10.31 14.89 -12.39
CA PHE A 23 -10.59 13.67 -11.63
C PHE A 23 -11.20 13.99 -10.25
N SER A 24 -11.97 13.05 -9.72
CA SER A 24 -12.69 13.21 -8.45
C SER A 24 -11.83 12.81 -7.24
N TYR A 25 -11.01 11.77 -7.40
CA TYR A 25 -10.25 11.17 -6.30
C TYR A 25 -8.82 10.85 -6.71
N PHE A 26 -7.93 10.78 -5.73
CA PHE A 26 -6.63 10.14 -5.90
C PHE A 26 -6.41 8.99 -4.93
N ALA A 27 -5.53 8.08 -5.33
CA ALA A 27 -4.95 7.07 -4.47
C ALA A 27 -3.46 6.94 -4.77
N TYR A 28 -2.64 7.27 -3.80
CA TYR A 28 -1.25 6.85 -3.73
C TYR A 28 -1.19 5.50 -3.02
N LEU A 29 -0.63 4.49 -3.67
CA LEU A 29 -0.45 3.15 -3.14
C LEU A 29 1.04 2.79 -3.15
N ASN A 30 1.59 2.44 -2.00
CA ASN A 30 2.94 1.90 -1.88
C ASN A 30 2.84 0.39 -1.57
N LEU A 31 3.31 -0.43 -2.50
CA LEU A 31 3.24 -1.88 -2.48
C LEU A 31 4.63 -2.45 -2.19
N GLN A 32 4.72 -3.18 -1.09
CA GLN A 32 5.84 -4.03 -0.75
C GLN A 32 5.39 -5.50 -0.84
N ALA A 33 6.33 -6.44 -0.73
CA ALA A 33 6.05 -7.86 -0.93
C ALA A 33 4.79 -8.35 -0.18
N GLU A 34 4.67 -8.00 1.11
CA GLU A 34 3.62 -8.51 1.99
C GLU A 34 2.76 -7.40 2.62
N THR A 35 3.14 -6.14 2.40
CA THR A 35 2.50 -4.98 3.02
C THR A 35 2.17 -3.95 1.97
N GLN A 36 1.09 -3.23 2.22
CA GLN A 36 0.69 -2.11 1.40
C GLN A 36 0.27 -0.96 2.29
N THR A 37 0.55 0.25 1.83
CA THR A 37 0.06 1.48 2.45
C THR A 37 -0.61 2.32 1.38
N ALA A 38 -1.61 3.10 1.78
CA ALA A 38 -2.29 4.03 0.90
C ALA A 38 -2.39 5.40 1.54
N ILE A 39 -2.35 6.45 0.71
CA ILE A 39 -2.81 7.80 0.99
C ILE A 39 -3.85 8.10 -0.09
N SER A 40 -5.10 8.31 0.29
CA SER A 40 -6.18 8.41 -0.68
C SER A 40 -7.35 9.25 -0.19
N THR A 41 -8.00 9.93 -1.14
CA THR A 41 -9.26 10.65 -0.95
C THR A 41 -10.49 9.84 -1.34
N TYR A 42 -10.34 8.56 -1.67
CA TYR A 42 -11.48 7.66 -1.83
C TYR A 42 -12.38 7.64 -0.59
N PRO A 43 -13.68 7.34 -0.73
CA PRO A 43 -14.57 7.15 0.40
C PRO A 43 -13.97 6.22 1.46
N LYS A 44 -14.08 6.60 2.75
CA LYS A 44 -13.39 5.90 3.85
C LYS A 44 -13.81 4.43 3.94
N GLU A 45 -15.07 4.15 3.64
CA GLU A 45 -15.69 2.83 3.58
C GLU A 45 -15.05 1.96 2.50
N TRP A 46 -14.81 2.53 1.30
CA TRP A 46 -14.08 1.84 0.24
C TRP A 46 -12.65 1.53 0.67
N GLN A 47 -11.94 2.51 1.26
CA GLN A 47 -10.59 2.31 1.75
C GLN A 47 -10.51 1.17 2.79
N VAL A 48 -11.45 1.09 3.75
CA VAL A 48 -11.52 -0.03 4.70
C VAL A 48 -11.75 -1.34 3.97
N ARG A 49 -12.79 -1.39 3.13
CA ARG A 49 -13.19 -2.61 2.43
C ARG A 49 -12.08 -3.16 1.54
N TYR A 50 -11.38 -2.29 0.81
CA TYR A 50 -10.29 -2.65 -0.09
C TYR A 50 -9.15 -3.37 0.65
N PHE A 51 -8.77 -2.87 1.83
CA PHE A 51 -7.72 -3.48 2.64
C PHE A 51 -8.19 -4.77 3.35
N GLU A 52 -9.41 -4.79 3.89
CA GLU A 52 -9.95 -5.96 4.59
C GLU A 52 -10.18 -7.15 3.65
N LYS A 53 -10.71 -6.90 2.44
CA LYS A 53 -10.90 -7.92 1.41
C LYS A 53 -9.64 -8.22 0.58
N LYS A 54 -8.50 -7.56 0.88
CA LYS A 54 -7.22 -7.73 0.17
C LYS A 54 -7.35 -7.54 -1.35
N PHE A 55 -8.11 -6.54 -1.78
CA PHE A 55 -8.45 -6.35 -3.19
C PHE A 55 -7.26 -6.08 -4.11
N ALA A 56 -6.11 -5.63 -3.60
CA ALA A 56 -4.89 -5.48 -4.38
C ALA A 56 -4.40 -6.76 -5.09
N HIS A 57 -4.87 -7.94 -4.68
CA HIS A 57 -4.54 -9.21 -5.34
C HIS A 57 -5.39 -9.49 -6.58
N ILE A 58 -6.57 -8.86 -6.69
CA ILE A 58 -7.54 -9.08 -7.78
C ILE A 58 -7.78 -7.83 -8.61
N ASP A 59 -7.43 -6.65 -8.07
CA ASP A 59 -7.56 -5.35 -8.72
C ASP A 59 -6.79 -5.34 -10.04
N PRO A 60 -7.48 -5.28 -11.20
CA PRO A 60 -6.82 -5.27 -12.49
C PRO A 60 -5.89 -4.08 -12.70
N VAL A 61 -6.13 -2.94 -12.04
CA VAL A 61 -5.27 -1.76 -12.10
C VAL A 61 -3.93 -2.07 -11.44
N VAL A 62 -3.94 -2.66 -10.25
CA VAL A 62 -2.72 -3.09 -9.54
C VAL A 62 -2.00 -4.22 -10.27
N LEU A 63 -2.74 -5.19 -10.81
CA LEU A 63 -2.13 -6.29 -11.57
C LEU A 63 -1.48 -5.80 -12.86
N ASN A 64 -2.11 -4.87 -13.58
CA ASN A 64 -1.54 -4.25 -14.77
C ASN A 64 -0.27 -3.48 -14.42
N ALA A 65 -0.32 -2.64 -13.39
CA ALA A 65 0.81 -1.87 -12.86
C ALA A 65 2.07 -2.72 -12.60
N LYS A 66 1.88 -3.89 -11.98
CA LYS A 66 2.98 -4.84 -11.69
C LYS A 66 3.59 -5.43 -12.95
N SER A 67 2.81 -5.57 -14.01
CA SER A 67 3.27 -6.15 -15.29
C SER A 67 3.81 -5.12 -16.28
N ARG A 68 3.35 -3.88 -16.19
CA ARG A 68 3.66 -2.78 -17.11
C ARG A 68 3.92 -1.50 -16.29
N PRO A 69 5.19 -1.14 -16.04
CA PRO A 69 5.54 0.03 -15.24
C PRO A 69 5.47 1.32 -16.08
N GLU A 70 4.36 1.52 -16.79
CA GLU A 70 4.09 2.70 -17.61
C GLU A 70 2.74 3.29 -17.20
N ALA A 71 2.55 4.58 -17.42
CA ALA A 71 1.28 5.22 -17.14
C ALA A 71 0.17 4.74 -18.11
N PHE A 72 -1.01 4.42 -17.59
CA PHE A 72 -2.11 3.89 -18.39
C PHE A 72 -3.48 4.39 -17.92
N ALA A 73 -4.40 4.55 -18.88
CA ALA A 73 -5.81 4.75 -18.60
C ALA A 73 -6.51 3.40 -18.34
N TRP A 74 -7.52 3.42 -17.49
CA TRP A 74 -8.36 2.26 -17.19
C TRP A 74 -9.83 2.66 -17.03
N SER A 75 -10.71 1.71 -17.32
CA SER A 75 -12.15 1.82 -17.09
C SER A 75 -12.64 0.49 -16.54
N ASN A 76 -13.63 0.55 -15.65
CA ASN A 76 -14.26 -0.61 -15.05
C ASN A 76 -15.36 -1.23 -15.94
N THR A 77 -15.47 -0.76 -17.19
CA THR A 77 -16.39 -1.29 -18.20
C THR A 77 -16.25 -2.81 -18.31
N VAL A 78 -17.38 -3.50 -18.17
CA VAL A 78 -17.43 -4.96 -18.20
C VAL A 78 -17.18 -5.45 -19.62
N THR A 79 -16.12 -6.25 -19.81
CA THR A 79 -15.78 -6.84 -21.09
C THR A 79 -16.15 -8.34 -21.16
N PRO A 80 -16.40 -8.89 -22.36
CA PRO A 80 -16.53 -10.33 -22.56
C PRO A 80 -15.27 -11.05 -22.05
N GLY A 81 -15.46 -12.09 -21.23
CA GLY A 81 -14.36 -12.86 -20.63
C GLY A 81 -13.89 -12.38 -19.24
N MET A 82 -14.44 -11.27 -18.72
CA MET A 82 -14.16 -10.85 -17.35
C MET A 82 -14.68 -11.88 -16.33
N THR A 83 -13.84 -12.25 -15.35
CA THR A 83 -14.20 -13.19 -14.29
C THR A 83 -15.31 -12.63 -13.39
N LYS A 84 -16.10 -13.51 -12.77
CA LYS A 84 -17.16 -13.11 -11.83
C LYS A 84 -16.61 -12.27 -10.67
N GLU A 85 -15.44 -12.64 -10.17
CA GLU A 85 -14.75 -11.93 -9.09
C GLU A 85 -14.35 -10.50 -9.49
N ARG A 86 -13.75 -10.32 -10.67
CA ARG A 86 -13.41 -8.98 -11.19
C ARG A 86 -14.64 -8.13 -11.44
N ARG A 87 -15.70 -8.72 -11.97
CA ARG A 87 -16.98 -8.02 -12.18
C ARG A 87 -17.58 -7.56 -10.86
N ALA A 88 -17.54 -8.39 -9.82
CA ALA A 88 -18.01 -8.03 -8.49
C ALA A 88 -17.15 -6.89 -7.90
N PHE A 89 -15.82 -6.99 -7.99
CA PHE A 89 -14.90 -5.92 -7.55
C PHE A 89 -15.21 -4.57 -8.21
N TYR A 90 -15.36 -4.54 -9.54
CA TYR A 90 -15.69 -3.32 -10.28
C TYR A 90 -17.10 -2.79 -9.99
N GLY A 91 -18.07 -3.68 -9.77
CA GLY A 91 -19.40 -3.32 -9.30
C GLY A 91 -19.32 -2.60 -7.95
N GLU A 92 -18.63 -3.17 -6.98
CA GLU A 92 -18.42 -2.55 -5.67
C GLU A 92 -17.68 -1.21 -5.79
N ALA A 93 -16.62 -1.11 -6.59
CA ALA A 93 -15.88 0.14 -6.80
C ALA A 93 -16.77 1.25 -7.41
N SER A 94 -17.67 0.88 -8.32
CA SER A 94 -18.62 1.81 -8.97
C SER A 94 -19.57 2.47 -7.96
N GLU A 95 -20.03 1.73 -6.95
CA GLU A 95 -20.90 2.26 -5.89
C GLU A 95 -20.24 3.39 -5.10
N PHE A 96 -18.90 3.46 -5.12
CA PHE A 96 -18.10 4.53 -4.50
C PHE A 96 -17.64 5.60 -5.50
N GLY A 97 -18.16 5.60 -6.73
CA GLY A 97 -17.77 6.57 -7.76
C GLY A 97 -16.39 6.33 -8.35
N ILE A 98 -15.86 5.10 -8.27
CA ILE A 98 -14.54 4.73 -8.80
C ILE A 98 -14.77 3.90 -10.07
N ARG A 99 -14.88 4.59 -11.21
CA ARG A 99 -15.31 3.99 -12.48
C ARG A 99 -14.25 3.99 -13.57
N SER A 100 -13.46 5.04 -13.64
CA SER A 100 -12.33 5.11 -14.56
C SER A 100 -11.21 5.96 -13.97
N GLY A 101 -10.07 5.96 -14.63
CA GLY A 101 -8.94 6.74 -14.17
C GLY A 101 -7.69 6.58 -15.01
N ILE A 102 -6.63 7.24 -14.52
CA ILE A 102 -5.26 7.05 -14.97
C ILE A 102 -4.45 6.56 -13.78
N SER A 103 -3.55 5.62 -14.04
CA SER A 103 -2.62 5.11 -13.05
C SER A 103 -1.18 5.21 -13.55
N VAL A 104 -0.30 5.72 -12.70
CA VAL A 104 1.13 5.92 -12.97
C VAL A 104 1.93 5.07 -11.98
N PRO A 105 2.38 3.85 -12.36
CA PRO A 105 3.32 3.06 -11.57
C PRO A 105 4.75 3.58 -11.68
N ILE A 106 5.52 3.43 -10.61
CA ILE A 106 7.00 3.47 -10.62
C ILE A 106 7.56 2.32 -9.80
N ASN A 107 8.70 1.78 -10.24
CA ASN A 107 9.47 0.82 -9.44
C ASN A 107 10.30 1.57 -8.42
N THR A 108 10.21 1.18 -7.15
CA THR A 108 10.92 1.83 -6.03
C THR A 108 12.10 1.00 -5.52
N GLY A 109 12.47 -0.06 -6.25
CA GLY A 109 13.60 -0.93 -5.96
C GLY A 109 13.21 -2.16 -5.13
N PHE A 110 14.05 -3.21 -5.15
CA PHE A 110 13.84 -4.45 -4.38
C PHE A 110 12.47 -5.12 -4.59
N GLY A 111 11.90 -5.02 -5.80
CA GLY A 111 10.58 -5.56 -6.12
C GLY A 111 9.41 -4.77 -5.51
N ARG A 112 9.66 -3.59 -4.97
CA ARG A 112 8.66 -2.65 -4.47
C ARG A 112 8.14 -1.77 -5.60
N MET A 113 6.90 -1.32 -5.47
CA MET A 113 6.26 -0.45 -6.45
C MET A 113 5.44 0.60 -5.74
N ALA A 114 5.52 1.84 -6.22
CA ALA A 114 4.56 2.87 -5.87
C ALA A 114 3.67 3.15 -7.08
N MET A 115 2.43 3.57 -6.83
CA MET A 115 1.49 3.95 -7.88
C MET A 115 0.67 5.16 -7.42
N LEU A 116 0.50 6.13 -8.33
CA LEU A 116 -0.51 7.17 -8.20
C LEU A 116 -1.65 6.88 -9.16
N THR A 117 -2.86 6.84 -8.62
CA THR A 117 -4.10 6.71 -9.40
C THR A 117 -4.91 7.97 -9.24
N LEU A 118 -5.38 8.53 -10.34
CA LEU A 118 -6.42 9.56 -10.40
C LEU A 118 -7.68 8.89 -10.94
N ALA A 119 -8.80 9.04 -10.24
CA ALA A 119 -10.02 8.32 -10.55
C ALA A 119 -11.24 9.24 -10.61
N SER A 120 -12.21 8.82 -11.41
CA SER A 120 -13.44 9.55 -11.71
C SER A 120 -14.65 8.60 -11.66
N ASP A 121 -15.81 9.19 -11.44
CA ASP A 121 -17.12 8.56 -11.55
C ASP A 121 -17.63 8.54 -13.00
N GLU A 122 -17.01 9.29 -13.90
CA GLU A 122 -17.23 9.18 -15.34
C GLU A 122 -16.68 7.83 -15.85
N PRO A 123 -17.32 7.20 -16.85
CA PRO A 123 -16.93 5.87 -17.32
C PRO A 123 -15.58 5.86 -18.07
N ASN A 124 -15.18 6.98 -18.65
CA ASN A 124 -14.06 7.08 -19.59
C ASN A 124 -13.16 8.31 -19.36
N ALA A 125 -13.00 8.80 -18.13
CA ALA A 125 -12.24 10.03 -17.84
C ALA A 125 -10.76 9.99 -18.28
N GLY A 126 -10.18 8.79 -18.36
CA GLY A 126 -8.82 8.58 -18.86
C GLY A 126 -8.70 8.46 -20.39
N GLU A 127 -9.81 8.30 -21.11
CA GLU A 127 -9.81 8.03 -22.54
C GLU A 127 -9.51 9.30 -23.34
N GLY A 128 -8.54 9.22 -24.28
CA GLY A 128 -8.16 10.36 -25.12
C GLY A 128 -7.28 11.42 -24.44
N LEU A 129 -6.91 11.24 -23.17
CA LEU A 129 -5.90 12.09 -22.53
C LEU A 129 -4.52 11.78 -23.12
N ASP A 130 -3.93 12.79 -23.76
CA ASP A 130 -2.55 12.73 -24.25
C ASP A 130 -1.61 13.19 -23.13
N PHE A 131 -0.92 12.23 -22.51
CA PHE A 131 0.14 12.51 -21.55
C PHE A 131 1.37 11.69 -21.89
N SER A 132 2.54 12.29 -21.77
CA SER A 132 3.81 11.57 -21.92
C SER A 132 3.99 10.60 -20.74
N PRO A 133 4.09 9.27 -20.98
CA PRO A 133 4.31 8.30 -19.91
C PRO A 133 5.60 8.56 -19.12
N VAL A 134 6.63 9.07 -19.82
CA VAL A 134 7.92 9.44 -19.22
C VAL A 134 7.75 10.64 -18.28
N MET A 135 7.04 11.69 -18.72
CA MET A 135 6.80 12.86 -17.87
C MET A 135 5.91 12.52 -16.68
N ALA A 136 4.90 11.67 -16.87
CA ALA A 136 4.04 11.18 -15.80
C ALA A 136 4.86 10.41 -14.75
N ALA A 137 5.69 9.45 -15.18
CA ALA A 137 6.54 8.68 -14.28
C ALA A 137 7.58 9.56 -13.56
N ALA A 138 8.21 10.52 -14.26
CA ALA A 138 9.16 11.45 -13.65
C ALA A 138 8.49 12.36 -12.61
N SER A 139 7.33 12.91 -12.93
CA SER A 139 6.55 13.76 -12.02
C SER A 139 6.12 12.98 -10.78
N PHE A 140 5.59 11.77 -10.98
CA PHE A 140 5.21 10.91 -9.87
C PHE A 140 6.43 10.46 -9.04
N GLY A 141 7.56 10.17 -9.67
CA GLY A 141 8.81 9.87 -8.96
C GLY A 141 9.24 10.98 -8.00
N GLN A 142 9.08 12.25 -8.40
CA GLN A 142 9.35 13.40 -7.52
C GLN A 142 8.35 13.49 -6.36
N VAL A 143 7.06 13.27 -6.63
CA VAL A 143 6.00 13.24 -5.61
C VAL A 143 6.27 12.10 -4.60
N HIS A 144 6.56 10.89 -5.08
CA HIS A 144 6.93 9.74 -4.26
C HIS A 144 8.13 10.05 -3.37
N SER A 145 9.23 10.55 -3.95
CA SER A 145 10.45 10.90 -3.21
C SER A 145 10.17 11.92 -2.09
N ARG A 146 9.36 12.94 -2.37
CA ARG A 146 8.94 13.91 -1.35
C ARG A 146 8.11 13.27 -0.24
N MET A 147 7.14 12.41 -0.59
CA MET A 147 6.32 11.72 0.42
C MET A 147 7.16 10.84 1.35
N GLU A 148 8.17 10.15 0.82
CA GLU A 148 9.10 9.35 1.61
C GLU A 148 9.97 10.22 2.54
N VAL A 149 10.50 11.34 2.05
CA VAL A 149 11.30 12.28 2.88
C VAL A 149 10.46 12.90 4.00
N MET A 150 9.22 13.28 3.71
CA MET A 150 8.31 13.89 4.67
C MET A 150 7.69 12.88 5.64
N ARG A 151 7.83 11.57 5.38
CA ARG A 151 7.21 10.47 6.14
C ARG A 151 5.69 10.66 6.31
N VAL A 152 5.02 10.99 5.20
CA VAL A 152 3.58 11.29 5.20
C VAL A 152 2.82 10.10 5.77
N ARG A 153 1.92 10.35 6.73
CA ARG A 153 1.17 9.26 7.36
C ARG A 153 0.17 8.64 6.39
N PRO A 154 0.19 7.31 6.22
CA PRO A 154 -0.76 6.63 5.36
C PRO A 154 -2.19 6.71 5.93
N THR A 155 -3.18 6.90 5.05
CA THR A 155 -4.60 6.80 5.41
C THR A 155 -5.00 5.35 5.70
N ARG A 156 -4.32 4.38 5.09
CA ARG A 156 -4.48 2.94 5.35
C ARG A 156 -3.16 2.18 5.28
N VAL A 157 -3.05 1.15 6.10
CA VAL A 157 -1.93 0.21 6.16
C VAL A 157 -2.49 -1.20 6.25
N THR A 158 -1.83 -2.18 5.63
CA THR A 158 -2.11 -3.60 5.87
C THR A 158 -2.14 -3.88 7.37
N ARG A 159 -3.29 -4.36 7.87
CA ARG A 159 -3.39 -4.76 9.28
C ARG A 159 -2.67 -6.08 9.48
N ILE A 160 -1.56 -6.03 10.20
CA ILE A 160 -0.82 -7.22 10.64
C ILE A 160 -1.31 -7.59 12.03
N ARG A 161 -1.88 -8.79 12.17
CA ARG A 161 -2.30 -9.31 13.47
C ARG A 161 -1.20 -10.19 14.04
N MET A 162 -0.61 -9.75 15.13
CA MET A 162 0.36 -10.52 15.92
C MET A 162 -0.07 -10.57 17.39
N LYS A 163 0.28 -11.65 18.06
CA LYS A 163 0.07 -11.81 19.51
C LYS A 163 1.13 -11.02 20.27
N ALA A 164 0.83 -10.65 21.53
CA ALA A 164 1.75 -9.90 22.38
C ALA A 164 3.13 -10.59 22.50
N ASN A 165 3.16 -11.90 22.74
CA ASN A 165 4.41 -12.66 22.87
C ASN A 165 5.25 -12.67 21.58
N GLU A 166 4.59 -12.63 20.42
CA GLU A 166 5.24 -12.58 19.10
C GLU A 166 5.93 -11.22 18.90
N LEU A 167 5.25 -10.13 19.27
CA LEU A 167 5.80 -8.77 19.26
C LEU A 167 6.96 -8.61 20.27
N THR A 168 6.80 -9.12 21.48
CA THR A 168 7.85 -9.06 22.52
C THR A 168 9.10 -9.80 22.06
N CYS A 169 8.97 -11.01 21.51
CA CYS A 169 10.11 -11.73 20.97
C CYS A 169 10.78 -10.98 19.80
N LEU A 170 10.01 -10.37 18.90
CA LEU A 170 10.55 -9.56 17.81
C LEU A 170 11.30 -8.31 18.32
N ARG A 171 10.79 -7.64 19.36
CA ARG A 171 11.47 -6.50 20.02
C ARG A 171 12.85 -6.90 20.50
N TRP A 172 12.93 -7.96 21.29
CA TRP A 172 14.21 -8.45 21.81
C TRP A 172 15.17 -8.90 20.70
N CYS A 173 14.66 -9.57 19.67
CA CYS A 173 15.47 -9.91 18.49
C CYS A 173 16.03 -8.66 17.81
N SER A 174 15.27 -7.56 17.77
CA SER A 174 15.72 -6.29 17.17
C SER A 174 16.78 -5.56 18.01
N GLU A 175 16.88 -5.89 19.30
CA GLU A 175 17.93 -5.49 20.24
C GLU A 175 19.10 -6.49 20.29
N GLY A 176 19.12 -7.48 19.38
CA GLY A 176 20.22 -8.43 19.24
C GLY A 176 20.23 -9.59 20.24
N LYS A 177 19.14 -9.82 21.00
CA LYS A 177 19.05 -10.93 21.95
C LYS A 177 18.90 -12.28 21.24
N THR A 178 19.55 -13.31 21.78
CA THR A 178 19.39 -14.67 21.27
C THR A 178 18.09 -15.29 21.79
N ALA A 179 17.58 -16.33 21.12
CA ALA A 179 16.37 -17.00 21.58
C ALA A 179 16.51 -17.68 22.96
N ARG A 180 17.75 -17.93 23.44
CA ARG A 180 18.00 -18.40 24.81
C ARG A 180 17.87 -17.24 25.80
N ASP A 181 18.54 -16.12 25.53
CA ASP A 181 18.43 -14.93 26.38
C ASP A 181 16.98 -14.47 26.52
N ILE A 182 16.21 -14.50 25.43
CA ILE A 182 14.79 -14.14 25.44
C ILE A 182 13.98 -15.12 26.30
N ALA A 183 14.29 -16.42 26.25
CA ALA A 183 13.61 -17.42 27.07
C ALA A 183 13.83 -17.15 28.56
N ASP A 184 15.06 -16.79 28.93
CA ASP A 184 15.42 -16.43 30.29
C ASP A 184 14.76 -15.11 30.73
N ILE A 185 14.76 -14.08 29.88
CA ILE A 185 14.16 -12.76 30.15
C ILE A 185 12.63 -12.85 30.31
N GLU A 186 11.96 -13.57 29.39
CA GLU A 186 10.50 -13.67 29.35
C GLU A 186 9.96 -14.84 30.19
N ASN A 187 10.82 -15.49 31.00
CA ASN A 187 10.49 -16.64 31.84
C ASN A 187 9.67 -17.71 31.10
N THR A 188 10.17 -18.11 29.93
CA THR A 188 9.52 -19.08 29.03
C THR A 188 10.56 -20.07 28.50
N THR A 189 10.14 -21.02 27.65
CA THR A 189 11.07 -22.00 27.09
C THR A 189 11.68 -21.52 25.78
N TYR A 190 12.92 -21.94 25.49
CA TYR A 190 13.57 -21.75 24.19
C TYR A 190 12.69 -22.22 23.02
N GLY A 191 11.95 -23.32 23.21
CA GLY A 191 10.99 -23.83 22.22
C GLY A 191 9.85 -22.84 21.94
N ASN A 192 9.28 -22.24 22.98
CA ASN A 192 8.22 -21.23 22.86
C ASN A 192 8.73 -19.98 22.15
N VAL A 193 9.92 -19.48 22.49
CA VAL A 193 10.51 -18.31 21.81
C VAL A 193 10.66 -18.57 20.31
N ARG A 194 11.22 -19.73 19.93
CA ARG A 194 11.35 -20.10 18.51
C ARG A 194 9.99 -20.21 17.81
N PHE A 195 8.99 -20.74 18.50
CA PHE A 195 7.62 -20.81 18.00
C PHE A 195 7.02 -19.42 17.76
N PHE A 196 7.16 -18.50 18.72
CA PHE A 196 6.67 -17.12 18.59
C PHE A 196 7.38 -16.36 17.48
N ILE A 197 8.71 -16.45 17.38
CA ILE A 197 9.47 -15.83 16.28
C ILE A 197 8.99 -16.37 14.93
N ARG A 198 8.77 -17.69 14.80
CA ARG A 198 8.26 -18.27 13.56
C ARG A 198 6.87 -17.73 13.21
N ASN A 199 5.96 -17.66 14.17
CA ASN A 199 4.63 -17.11 13.92
C ASN A 199 4.69 -15.62 13.54
N ALA A 200 5.55 -14.85 14.19
CA ALA A 200 5.75 -13.44 13.89
C ALA A 200 6.24 -13.25 12.43
N LYS A 201 7.22 -14.07 12.00
CA LYS A 201 7.68 -14.11 10.61
C LYS A 201 6.56 -14.47 9.64
N ASN A 202 5.76 -15.48 9.96
CA ASN A 202 4.61 -15.88 9.14
C ASN A 202 3.54 -14.78 9.07
N ALA A 203 3.26 -14.09 10.17
CA ALA A 203 2.31 -12.99 10.22
C ALA A 203 2.77 -11.79 9.37
N LEU A 204 4.08 -11.58 9.29
CA LEU A 204 4.72 -10.57 8.44
C LEU A 204 4.93 -11.06 6.99
N GLY A 205 4.69 -12.34 6.68
CA GLY A 205 4.92 -12.94 5.36
C GLY A 205 6.40 -13.09 4.98
N VAL A 206 7.33 -13.06 5.95
CA VAL A 206 8.78 -13.06 5.69
C VAL A 206 9.45 -14.35 6.14
N THR A 207 10.63 -14.64 5.58
CA THR A 207 11.37 -15.87 5.89
C THR A 207 12.51 -15.66 6.90
N SER A 208 13.17 -14.50 6.85
CA SER A 208 14.34 -14.17 7.68
C SER A 208 13.98 -13.30 8.89
N LEU A 209 14.75 -13.45 9.98
CA LEU A 209 14.59 -12.63 11.18
C LEU A 209 15.00 -11.17 10.96
N ALA A 210 16.04 -10.94 10.15
CA ALA A 210 16.49 -9.60 9.79
C ALA A 210 15.40 -8.83 9.04
N GLN A 211 14.76 -9.47 8.06
CA GLN A 211 13.63 -8.86 7.35
C GLN A 211 12.43 -8.62 8.27
N ALA A 212 12.14 -9.57 9.18
CA ALA A 212 11.04 -9.43 10.12
C ALA A 212 11.22 -8.25 11.09
N THR A 213 12.42 -8.08 11.64
CA THR A 213 12.74 -6.98 12.55
C THR A 213 12.76 -5.63 11.83
N ALA A 214 13.31 -5.58 10.60
CA ALA A 214 13.29 -4.37 9.78
C ALA A 214 11.85 -3.93 9.45
N LEU A 215 11.03 -4.86 8.96
CA LEU A 215 9.63 -4.57 8.58
C LEU A 215 8.78 -4.20 9.81
N ALA A 216 8.98 -4.87 10.95
CA ALA A 216 8.26 -4.53 12.18
C ALA A 216 8.57 -3.11 12.68
N LYS A 217 9.84 -2.64 12.55
CA LYS A 217 10.22 -1.25 12.85
C LYS A 217 9.63 -0.26 11.84
N GLU A 218 9.70 -0.57 10.55
CA GLU A 218 9.15 0.26 9.47
C GLU A 218 7.64 0.50 9.66
N LEU A 219 6.90 -0.52 10.12
CA LEU A 219 5.47 -0.47 10.39
C LEU A 219 5.12 0.08 11.78
N GLY A 220 6.10 0.44 12.61
CA GLY A 220 5.88 0.93 13.98
C GLY A 220 5.26 -0.09 14.93
N LEU A 221 5.46 -1.39 14.68
CA LEU A 221 4.97 -2.48 15.54
C LEU A 221 5.87 -2.70 16.77
N ILE A 222 7.17 -2.41 16.60
CA ILE A 222 8.22 -2.55 17.61
C ILE A 222 9.12 -1.33 17.67
#